data_AF-A0A660QLZ5-F1
#
_entry.id   AF-A0A660QLZ5-F1
#
_cell.length_a   1.000
_cell.length_b   1.000
_cell.length_c   1.000
_cell.angle_alpha   90.00
_cell.angle_beta   90.00
_cell.angle_gamma   90.00
#
_symmetry.space_group_name_H-M   'P 1'
#
loop_
_entity.id
_entity.type
_entity.pdbx_description
1 polymer ?
#
loop_
_entity_poly.entity_id
_entity_poly.type
_entity_poly.pdbx_seq_one_letter_code
_entity_poly.pdbx_strand_id
1 'polypeptide(L)' 'MPSPTVIVPAAISEDLLQIAAAICARYAKTPADEPAKVEILQGSESRIINVMPMKPEDVEQFRVTL' A
#
# COMPACT_ATOMS: atom_id res chain seq x y z
N MET A 1 11.31 -11.29 -0.28
CA MET A 1 12.05 -10.00 -0.27
C MET A 1 11.54 -9.19 0.91
N PRO A 2 12.38 -8.44 1.64
CA PRO A 2 11.89 -7.53 2.68
C PRO A 2 11.11 -6.39 2.03
N SER A 3 9.84 -6.27 2.38
CA SER A 3 8.95 -5.16 2.05
C SER A 3 8.39 -4.58 3.35
N PRO A 4 7.98 -3.32 3.36
CA PRO A 4 7.29 -2.77 4.53
C PRO A 4 5.96 -3.49 4.76
N THR A 5 5.50 -3.46 6.00
CA THR A 5 4.13 -3.81 6.38
C THR A 5 3.40 -2.52 6.73
N VAL A 6 2.30 -2.24 6.02
CA VAL A 6 1.43 -1.09 6.29
C VAL A 6 0.26 -1.57 7.15
N ILE A 7 -0.05 -0.85 8.22
CA ILE A 7 -1.18 -1.12 9.11
C ILE A 7 -2.21 0.00 8.94
N VAL A 8 -3.47 -0.38 8.84
CA VAL A 8 -4.61 0.55 8.69
C VAL A 8 -5.71 0.22 9.70
N PRO A 9 -6.58 1.17 10.06
CA PRO A 9 -7.75 0.91 10.89
C PRO A 9 -8.68 -0.14 10.26
N ALA A 10 -9.32 -0.97 11.07
CA ALA A 10 -10.23 -2.01 10.59
C ALA A 10 -11.44 -1.45 9.82
N ALA A 11 -11.87 -0.22 10.12
CA ALA A 11 -13.00 0.45 9.50
C ALA A 11 -12.61 1.33 8.29
N ILE A 12 -11.51 1.00 7.60
CA ILE A 12 -11.04 1.74 6.43
C ILE A 12 -11.97 1.52 5.22
N SER A 13 -12.18 2.57 4.41
CA SER A 13 -12.85 2.45 3.10
C SER A 13 -11.94 1.77 2.07
N GLU A 14 -12.53 1.11 1.07
CA GLU A 14 -11.76 0.46 0.00
C GLU A 14 -10.82 1.43 -0.74
N ASP A 15 -11.24 2.67 -0.99
CA ASP A 15 -10.40 3.69 -1.68
C ASP A 15 -9.12 4.01 -0.89
N LEU A 16 -9.26 4.24 0.42
CA LEU A 16 -8.13 4.46 1.32
C LEU A 16 -7.26 3.20 1.48
N LEU A 17 -7.85 2.00 1.41
CA LEU A 17 -7.11 0.74 1.43
C LEU A 17 -6.25 0.60 0.17
N GLN A 18 -6.77 0.98 -1.00
CA GLN A 18 -5.99 1.02 -2.25
C GLN A 18 -4.84 2.02 -2.17
N ILE A 19 -5.07 3.20 -1.58
CA ILE A 19 -4.01 4.20 -1.34
C ILE A 19 -2.92 3.62 -0.42
N ALA A 20 -3.30 2.99 0.70
CA ALA A 20 -2.35 2.37 1.62
C ALA A 20 -1.52 1.26 0.95
N ALA A 21 -2.15 0.44 0.10
CA ALA A 21 -1.47 -0.58 -0.69
C ALA A 21 -0.52 0.03 -1.73
N ALA A 22 -0.89 1.11 -2.41
CA ALA A 22 -0.03 1.82 -3.37
C ALA A 22 1.20 2.44 -2.69
N ILE A 23 1.03 2.96 -1.47
CA ILE A 23 2.15 3.45 -0.62
C ILE A 23 3.05 2.28 -0.21
N CYS A 24 2.46 1.15 0.21
CA CYS A 24 3.20 -0.07 0.54
C CYS A 24 4.07 -0.54 -0.64
N ALA A 25 3.48 -0.61 -1.84
CA ALA A 25 4.16 -1.00 -3.07
C ALA A 25 5.30 -0.04 -3.43
N ARG A 26 5.10 1.28 -3.26
CA ARG A 26 6.15 2.29 -3.49
C ARG A 26 7.40 2.05 -2.66
N TYR A 27 7.23 1.75 -1.37
CA TYR A 27 8.35 1.49 -0.48
C TYR A 27 8.87 0.05 -0.54
N ALA A 28 8.18 -0.84 -1.27
CA ALA A 28 8.71 -2.13 -1.66
C ALA A 28 9.68 -1.99 -2.85
N LYS A 29 10.56 -2.98 -3.04
CA LYS A 29 11.48 -3.03 -4.19
C LYS A 29 10.75 -3.45 -5.48
N THR A 30 9.70 -2.72 -5.86
CA THR A 30 8.88 -3.00 -7.06
C THR A 30 9.12 -1.97 -8.16
N PRO A 31 9.03 -2.35 -9.46
CA PRO A 31 9.08 -1.39 -10.57
C PRO A 31 7.95 -0.36 -10.47
N ALA A 32 8.25 0.92 -10.68
CA ALA A 32 7.28 2.00 -10.50
C ALA A 32 6.20 2.09 -11.60
N ASP A 33 6.45 1.42 -12.71
CA ASP A 33 5.67 1.43 -13.95
C ASP A 33 4.87 0.14 -14.18
N GLU A 34 4.94 -0.81 -13.23
CA GLU A 34 4.19 -2.06 -13.29
C GLU A 34 3.24 -2.21 -12.08
N PRO A 35 2.07 -2.86 -12.24
CA PRO A 35 1.22 -3.20 -11.12
C PRO A 35 1.92 -4.15 -10.15
N ALA A 36 1.99 -3.77 -8.88
CA ALA A 36 2.49 -4.60 -7.80
C ALA A 36 1.35 -5.39 -7.14
N LYS A 37 1.63 -6.64 -6.78
CA LYS A 37 0.73 -7.48 -5.99
C LYS A 37 0.92 -7.18 -4.50
N VAL A 38 -0.17 -6.82 -3.84
CA VAL A 38 -0.19 -6.55 -2.39
C VAL A 38 -1.16 -7.53 -1.73
N GLU A 39 -0.67 -8.23 -0.71
CA GLU A 39 -1.50 -9.08 0.14
C GLU A 39 -2.12 -8.25 1.28
N ILE A 40 -3.43 -8.37 1.43
CA ILE A 40 -4.20 -7.77 2.51
C ILE A 40 -4.60 -8.87 3.47
N LEU A 41 -4.25 -8.70 4.75
CA LEU A 41 -4.61 -9.61 5.83
C LEU A 41 -5.62 -8.94 6.75
N GLN A 42 -6.77 -9.59 6.97
CA GLN A 42 -7.80 -9.16 7.91
C GLN A 42 -8.26 -10.36 8.76
N GLY A 43 -7.73 -10.47 9.97
CA GLY A 43 -7.99 -11.63 10.83
C GLY A 43 -7.46 -12.92 10.18
N SER A 44 -8.36 -13.86 9.86
CA SER A 44 -8.05 -15.11 9.17
C SER A 44 -8.18 -15.03 7.65
N GLU A 45 -8.66 -13.90 7.11
CA GLU A 45 -8.86 -13.73 5.67
C GLU A 45 -7.64 -13.08 5.03
N SER A 46 -7.31 -13.55 3.82
CA SER A 46 -6.28 -12.97 2.96
C SER A 46 -6.83 -12.76 1.55
N ARG A 47 -6.50 -11.63 0.93
CA ARG A 47 -6.75 -11.38 -0.49
C ARG A 47 -5.60 -10.61 -1.11
N ILE A 48 -5.37 -10.83 -2.41
CA ILE A 48 -4.36 -10.10 -3.18
C ILE A 48 -5.06 -9.06 -4.04
N ILE A 49 -4.54 -7.82 -4.01
CA ILE A 49 -4.93 -6.76 -4.94
C ILE A 49 -3.73 -6.34 -5.79
N ASN A 50 -4.01 -5.83 -6.99
CA ASN A 50 -3.00 -5.23 -7.86
C ASN A 50 -3.11 -3.71 -7.76
N VAL A 51 -2.00 -3.04 -7.47
CA VAL A 51 -1.94 -1.58 -7.36
C VAL A 51 -0.74 -1.04 -8.10
N MET A 52 -0.89 0.15 -8.68
CA MET A 52 0.27 0.89 -9.18
C MET A 52 1.02 1.49 -7.98
N PRO A 53 2.36 1.36 -7.91
CA PRO A 53 3.13 2.07 -6.90
C PRO A 53 2.89 3.58 -6.96
N MET A 54 2.66 4.19 -5.79
CA MET A 54 2.41 5.63 -5.74
C MET A 54 3.67 6.42 -6.17
N LYS A 55 3.48 7.53 -6.89
CA LYS A 55 4.59 8.44 -7.23
C LYS A 55 5.11 9.14 -5.97
N PRO A 56 6.40 9.50 -5.90
CA PRO A 56 6.94 10.11 -4.68
C PRO A 56 6.25 11.44 -4.33
N GLU A 57 5.90 12.21 -5.36
CA GLU A 57 5.19 13.50 -5.26
C GLU A 57 3.83 13.34 -4.55
N ASP A 58 3.12 12.25 -4.84
CA ASP A 58 1.79 11.97 -4.30
C ASP A 58 1.85 11.36 -2.90
N VAL A 59 2.97 10.76 -2.48
CA VAL A 59 3.12 10.21 -1.12
C VAL A 59 3.32 11.32 -0.09
N GLU A 60 3.95 12.43 -0.48
CA GLU A 60 4.27 13.54 0.41
C GLU A 60 3.03 14.12 1.13
N GLN A 61 1.86 14.09 0.50
CA GLN A 61 0.60 14.54 1.13
C GLN A 61 0.17 13.66 2.33
N PHE A 62 0.68 12.43 2.43
CA PHE A 62 0.39 11.49 3.50
C PHE A 62 1.51 11.41 4.54
N ARG A 63 2.57 12.22 4.40
CA ARG A 63 3.72 12.19 5.29
C ARG A 63 3.38 12.85 6.62
N VAL A 64 3.48 12.09 7.71
CA VAL A 64 3.41 12.64 9.07
C VAL A 64 4.78 13.18 9.46
N THR A 65 4.87 14.47 9.75
CA THR A 65 6.05 15.10 10.36
C THR A 65 5.88 15.20 11.87
N LEU A 66 6.88 14.72 12.61
CA LEU A 66 7.00 14.86 14.06
C LEU A 66 7.81 16.11 14.41
#